data_AF-A0A8H4ADA7-F1
#
_entry.id   AF-A0A8H4ADA7-F1
#
_cell.length_a   1.000
_cell.length_b   1.000
_cell.length_c   1.000
_cell.angle_alpha   90.00
_cell.angle_beta   90.00
_cell.angle_gamma   90.00
#
_symmetry.space_group_name_H-M   'P 1'
#
loop_
_entity.id
_entity.type
_entity.pdbx_description
1 polymer ?
#
loop_
_entity_poly.entity_id
_entity_poly.type
_entity_poly.pdbx_seq_one_letter_code
_entity_poly.pdbx_strand_id
1 'polypeptide(L)'
;MLSHSILRRKAFQLKAKTSIISNINPTTWITSHDTISIRQALSFSSSFSSRPSKFTNAFILHLKVDISRVKFNFMKNGIIGSQYRNETTIEHNHNNSGQIASKVTRRSRVTSVIEERRRKQQKFCDEHFNKDHISLELLEDFPAWLDNFGLKYLAPYFKDKKWQDIIEMNSEDLNNLGIRTQKIQNFLLINFWYVRDYIASQKGTKLQPSKQLEMLLNRKEFYENNYDKTINYELLENFPMWLEGLGLKHLARYFEGKRWEEIIEMDWQALDVLGIESRLIRGKLVSHFWKVKRDIAAKKGITLPGKGESRKRELTVEEKEIIAQREKLYKDNYIININYKLLEDFPAWLDGLDLKYHSSLFEGKTWNEIIDMDSQSLKAIGVNSFTPREKLLTCFWFAKRDLAIKHGTKVPSIELVRHRRFFKDRLAAGTIPPEMVAEIQDKRGHIIR
;
A
#
# COMPACT_ATOMS: atom_id res chain seq x y z
N MET A 1 -11.39 -48.35 30.69
CA MET A 1 -12.05 -48.08 31.99
C MET A 1 -11.00 -47.63 33.00
N LEU A 2 -11.39 -46.72 33.89
CA LEU A 2 -10.76 -46.26 35.14
C LEU A 2 -9.44 -46.93 35.60
N SER A 3 -8.37 -46.14 35.71
CA SER A 3 -7.85 -45.74 37.03
C SER A 3 -6.99 -44.47 36.91
N HIS A 4 -6.89 -43.72 38.01
CA HIS A 4 -6.19 -42.43 38.13
C HIS A 4 -5.04 -42.54 39.15
N SER A 5 -4.32 -41.43 39.39
CA SER A 5 -3.26 -41.23 40.41
C SER A 5 -1.85 -41.72 40.03
N ILE A 6 -0.73 -41.05 40.37
CA ILE A 6 -0.52 -39.78 41.12
C ILE A 6 0.77 -39.07 40.65
N LEU A 7 0.82 -37.73 40.79
CA LEU A 7 2.01 -36.91 40.50
C LEU A 7 3.15 -37.10 41.52
N ARG A 8 4.42 -36.99 41.07
CA ARG A 8 5.52 -36.46 41.91
C ARG A 8 6.41 -35.47 41.14
N ARG A 9 6.39 -34.21 41.58
CA ARG A 9 7.39 -33.19 41.25
C ARG A 9 8.70 -33.47 42.00
N LYS A 10 9.85 -33.17 41.39
CA LYS A 10 11.04 -32.66 42.11
C LYS A 10 11.71 -31.56 41.28
N ALA A 11 11.84 -30.38 41.87
CA ALA A 11 12.73 -29.33 41.40
C ALA A 11 14.13 -29.55 42.00
N PHE A 12 15.16 -28.96 41.38
CA PHE A 12 16.48 -28.81 42.00
C PHE A 12 17.00 -27.38 41.80
N GLN A 13 17.67 -26.86 42.83
CA GLN A 13 18.01 -25.44 42.96
C GLN A 13 19.34 -25.05 42.32
N LEU A 14 19.48 -23.75 42.07
CA LEU A 14 20.77 -23.08 41.90
C LEU A 14 21.72 -23.33 43.08
N LYS A 15 23.02 -23.33 42.79
CA LYS A 15 24.05 -22.92 43.76
C LYS A 15 25.02 -21.95 43.09
N ALA A 16 25.14 -20.75 43.65
CA ALA A 16 26.08 -19.74 43.20
C ALA A 16 27.51 -20.06 43.68
N LYS A 17 28.50 -19.53 42.94
CA LYS A 17 29.83 -19.21 43.48
C LYS A 17 30.13 -17.76 43.13
N THR A 18 30.38 -16.95 44.15
CA THR A 18 30.69 -15.52 44.05
C THR A 18 32.16 -15.27 44.34
N SER A 19 32.64 -14.07 43.99
CA SER A 19 33.88 -13.42 44.49
C SER A 19 35.19 -13.90 43.82
N ILE A 20 36.24 -13.08 43.62
CA ILE A 20 36.54 -11.66 43.97
C ILE A 20 37.22 -11.05 42.70
N ILE A 21 37.18 -9.76 42.33
CA ILE A 21 37.89 -8.59 42.90
C ILE A 21 37.29 -7.30 42.31
N SER A 22 37.16 -6.27 43.16
CA SER A 22 36.85 -4.89 42.80
C SER A 22 38.13 -4.06 42.58
N ASN A 23 38.11 -3.12 41.61
CA ASN A 23 38.47 -1.70 41.79
C ASN A 23 38.79 -1.03 40.44
N ILE A 24 38.07 0.04 40.12
CA ILE A 24 38.42 1.03 39.09
C ILE A 24 38.10 2.41 39.67
N ASN A 25 39.11 3.29 39.75
CA ASN A 25 38.97 4.75 39.56
C ASN A 25 40.37 5.44 39.55
N PRO A 26 40.50 6.69 39.06
CA PRO A 26 41.35 6.90 37.87
C PRO A 26 42.33 8.09 38.00
N THR A 27 42.83 8.58 36.85
CA THR A 27 43.38 9.94 36.57
C THR A 27 44.90 10.12 36.57
N THR A 28 45.46 10.45 35.40
CA THR A 28 46.60 11.36 35.04
C THR A 28 47.04 10.98 33.60
N TRP A 29 46.99 11.81 32.54
CA TRP A 29 47.64 13.10 32.22
C TRP A 29 49.19 13.07 32.08
N ILE A 30 49.67 13.77 31.03
CA ILE A 30 51.05 14.26 30.73
C ILE A 30 51.90 13.54 29.63
N THR A 31 51.77 14.10 28.41
CA THR A 31 52.78 14.55 27.39
C THR A 31 53.94 13.72 26.80
N SER A 32 54.31 14.19 25.58
CA SER A 32 55.67 14.29 24.96
C SER A 32 56.35 13.00 24.50
N HIS A 33 56.40 12.79 23.17
CA HIS A 33 57.55 13.09 22.28
C HIS A 33 58.63 12.01 22.30
N ASP A 34 58.83 11.32 21.17
CA ASP A 34 60.08 11.52 20.41
C ASP A 34 59.99 11.02 18.96
N THR A 35 60.98 11.41 18.15
CA THR A 35 61.03 11.25 16.68
C THR A 35 62.28 10.47 16.23
N ILE A 36 62.46 10.27 14.90
CA ILE A 36 63.71 9.82 14.20
C ILE A 36 64.00 8.29 14.26
N SER A 37 64.49 7.58 13.23
CA SER A 37 64.53 7.80 11.76
C SER A 37 65.06 6.55 11.00
N ILE A 38 64.50 6.30 9.80
CA ILE A 38 65.09 5.72 8.56
C ILE A 38 66.12 4.55 8.60
N ARG A 39 65.78 3.45 7.89
CA ARG A 39 66.56 2.80 6.78
C ARG A 39 65.65 1.76 6.09
N GLN A 40 65.12 1.98 4.89
CA GLN A 40 65.71 1.77 3.55
C GLN A 40 66.26 0.35 3.25
N ALA A 41 65.54 -0.35 2.35
CA ALA A 41 66.08 -1.28 1.35
C ALA A 41 65.15 -1.26 0.11
N LEU A 42 65.70 -1.47 -1.10
CA LEU A 42 65.07 -1.15 -2.40
C LEU A 42 64.95 -2.37 -3.32
N SER A 43 63.83 -2.47 -4.05
CA SER A 43 63.71 -2.92 -5.45
C SER A 43 62.25 -2.71 -5.89
N PHE A 44 61.92 -1.81 -6.83
CA PHE A 44 61.89 -2.05 -8.30
C PHE A 44 61.23 -3.39 -8.68
N SER A 45 60.22 -3.48 -9.56
CA SER A 45 59.56 -2.53 -10.49
C SER A 45 58.11 -3.02 -10.75
N SER A 46 57.18 -2.43 -11.52
CA SER A 46 57.10 -1.26 -12.41
C SER A 46 55.62 -1.05 -12.81
N SER A 47 55.11 0.19 -12.80
CA SER A 47 54.16 0.79 -13.79
C SER A 47 52.79 0.10 -14.07
N PHE A 48 51.66 0.69 -14.46
CA PHE A 48 51.15 2.04 -14.78
C PHE A 48 49.62 1.97 -14.53
N SER A 49 48.85 3.03 -14.26
CA SER A 49 49.16 4.42 -13.89
C SER A 49 47.94 5.05 -13.20
N SER A 50 48.13 6.15 -12.46
CA SER A 50 47.05 7.06 -12.07
C SER A 50 47.60 8.49 -11.95
N ARG A 51 46.90 9.47 -12.53
CA ARG A 51 47.22 10.91 -12.41
C ARG A 51 45.94 11.75 -12.32
N PRO A 52 46.01 12.95 -11.71
CA PRO A 52 45.02 13.27 -10.68
C PRO A 52 44.18 14.50 -10.98
N SER A 53 43.16 14.70 -10.15
CA SER A 53 42.37 15.91 -10.08
C SER A 53 43.19 17.12 -9.62
N LYS A 54 43.01 18.27 -10.29
CA LYS A 54 43.20 19.60 -9.71
C LYS A 54 42.14 20.58 -10.21
N PHE A 55 41.73 21.46 -9.29
CA PHE A 55 40.81 22.58 -9.45
C PHE A 55 41.15 23.49 -10.64
N THR A 56 40.14 24.13 -11.26
CA THR A 56 39.82 25.55 -10.95
C THR A 56 38.61 26.10 -11.73
N ASN A 57 38.03 27.15 -11.13
CA ASN A 57 37.28 28.27 -11.72
C ASN A 57 35.83 28.10 -12.19
N ALA A 58 35.01 29.00 -11.63
CA ALA A 58 33.67 29.30 -12.06
C ALA A 58 33.65 29.97 -13.44
N PHE A 59 32.61 29.67 -14.22
CA PHE A 59 32.16 30.50 -15.33
C PHE A 59 30.66 30.71 -15.21
N ILE A 60 30.25 31.94 -14.93
CA ILE A 60 28.85 32.37 -15.01
C ILE A 60 28.56 32.65 -16.49
N LEU A 61 27.73 31.83 -17.12
CA LEU A 61 27.19 32.12 -18.45
C LEU A 61 25.71 32.49 -18.34
N HIS A 62 25.45 33.80 -18.40
CA HIS A 62 24.12 34.33 -18.64
C HIS A 62 23.68 34.01 -20.07
N LEU A 63 22.78 33.04 -20.23
CA LEU A 63 21.99 32.89 -21.46
C LEU A 63 20.61 33.50 -21.25
N LYS A 64 20.47 34.77 -21.66
CA LYS A 64 19.16 35.33 -21.99
C LYS A 64 18.66 34.66 -23.26
N VAL A 65 17.59 33.88 -23.16
CA VAL A 65 16.80 33.44 -24.32
C VAL A 65 15.39 33.99 -24.17
N ASP A 66 14.90 34.56 -25.26
CA ASP A 66 13.72 35.41 -25.30
C ASP A 66 12.41 34.62 -25.20
N ILE A 67 11.66 34.78 -24.10
CA ILE A 67 10.39 34.06 -23.84
C ILE A 67 9.21 34.91 -24.34
N SER A 68 9.28 35.36 -25.59
CA SER A 68 8.35 36.34 -26.17
C SER A 68 7.62 35.87 -27.44
N ARG A 69 7.31 34.57 -27.59
CA ARG A 69 6.24 34.03 -28.49
C ARG A 69 6.12 32.49 -28.47
N VAL A 70 5.45 31.91 -27.47
CA VAL A 70 4.72 30.64 -27.66
C VAL A 70 3.36 30.74 -26.96
N LYS A 71 2.26 30.79 -27.73
CA LYS A 71 0.90 30.67 -27.18
C LYS A 71 0.66 29.23 -26.74
N PHE A 72 0.92 28.92 -25.48
CA PHE A 72 0.52 27.64 -24.90
C PHE A 72 -0.99 27.61 -24.65
N ASN A 73 -1.71 26.94 -25.55
CA ASN A 73 -3.10 26.55 -25.31
C ASN A 73 -3.13 25.51 -24.18
N PHE A 74 -3.51 25.94 -22.98
CA PHE A 74 -3.83 25.05 -21.87
C PHE A 74 -5.15 24.30 -22.16
N MET A 75 -5.07 23.17 -22.88
CA MET A 75 -6.16 22.19 -22.86
C MET A 75 -6.21 21.52 -21.48
N LYS A 76 -7.30 21.78 -20.77
CA LYS A 76 -7.70 21.07 -19.55
C LYS A 76 -7.95 19.59 -19.87
N ASN A 77 -6.94 18.74 -19.72
CA ASN A 77 -7.17 17.32 -19.51
C ASN A 77 -7.67 17.12 -18.08
N GLY A 78 -8.96 17.42 -17.89
CA GLY A 78 -9.68 17.09 -16.68
C GLY A 78 -9.65 15.59 -16.46
N ILE A 79 -9.31 15.16 -15.24
CA ILE A 79 -9.57 13.81 -14.79
C ILE A 79 -11.10 13.68 -14.71
N ILE A 80 -11.70 13.13 -15.78
CA ILE A 80 -13.13 12.77 -15.78
C ILE A 80 -13.27 11.58 -14.84
N GLY A 81 -13.54 11.87 -13.57
CA GLY A 81 -14.16 10.91 -12.68
C GLY A 81 -15.53 10.58 -13.26
N SER A 82 -15.72 9.33 -13.68
CA SER A 82 -16.96 8.87 -14.27
C SER A 82 -18.12 9.01 -13.28
N GLN A 83 -18.97 10.01 -13.51
CA GLN A 83 -20.26 10.13 -12.83
C GLN A 83 -21.21 9.07 -13.40
N TYR A 84 -21.17 7.87 -12.83
CA TYR A 84 -22.24 6.89 -13.06
C TYR A 84 -23.46 7.27 -12.21
N ARG A 85 -24.50 7.80 -12.87
CA ARG A 85 -25.86 7.79 -12.35
C ARG A 85 -26.31 6.32 -12.26
N ASN A 86 -26.64 5.86 -11.06
CA ASN A 86 -27.42 4.64 -10.90
C ASN A 86 -28.90 5.03 -10.96
N GLU A 87 -29.55 4.79 -12.09
CA GLU A 87 -31.02 4.78 -12.16
C GLU A 87 -31.52 3.44 -11.62
N THR A 88 -31.63 3.37 -10.29
CA THR A 88 -32.47 2.39 -9.61
C THR A 88 -33.85 3.02 -9.41
N THR A 89 -34.84 2.52 -10.13
CA THR A 89 -36.26 2.76 -9.84
C THR A 89 -36.55 2.34 -8.41
N ILE A 90 -36.99 3.27 -7.56
CA ILE A 90 -37.41 2.97 -6.19
C ILE A 90 -38.94 2.95 -6.19
N GLU A 91 -39.52 1.75 -6.16
CA GLU A 91 -40.91 1.62 -5.72
C GLU A 91 -40.98 1.93 -4.23
N HIS A 92 -41.78 2.94 -3.87
CA HIS A 92 -42.04 3.28 -2.47
C HIS A 92 -43.03 2.27 -1.87
N ASN A 93 -42.53 1.41 -0.99
CA ASN A 93 -43.37 0.65 -0.09
C ASN A 93 -43.09 1.07 1.36
N HIS A 94 -44.04 1.76 1.98
CA HIS A 94 -43.96 2.18 3.37
C HIS A 94 -44.29 1.01 4.29
N ASN A 95 -43.31 0.55 5.08
CA ASN A 95 -43.51 0.10 6.46
C ASN A 95 -42.17 0.05 7.19
N ASN A 96 -42.11 0.60 8.41
CA ASN A 96 -40.86 1.01 9.03
C ASN A 96 -40.72 0.53 10.49
N SER A 97 -40.16 -0.67 10.67
CA SER A 97 -39.70 -1.19 11.97
C SER A 97 -38.72 -2.35 11.80
N GLY A 98 -37.43 -2.06 11.58
CA GLY A 98 -36.40 -3.12 11.43
C GLY A 98 -35.06 -2.72 10.81
N GLN A 99 -34.48 -1.56 11.15
CA GLN A 99 -33.33 -1.01 10.40
C GLN A 99 -31.92 -1.30 10.92
N ILE A 100 -31.73 -2.11 11.97
CA ILE A 100 -30.38 -2.41 12.50
C ILE A 100 -29.69 -3.57 11.75
N ALA A 101 -30.44 -4.55 11.25
CA ALA A 101 -29.89 -5.72 10.54
C ALA A 101 -29.43 -5.46 9.09
N SER A 102 -29.75 -4.30 8.49
CA SER A 102 -29.60 -4.05 7.05
C SER A 102 -28.24 -3.46 6.61
N LYS A 103 -27.37 -3.07 7.55
CA LYS A 103 -26.12 -2.35 7.23
C LYS A 103 -24.94 -3.28 6.90
N VAL A 104 -24.85 -4.45 7.54
CA VAL A 104 -23.82 -5.48 7.24
C VAL A 104 -23.97 -6.00 5.79
N THR A 105 -25.21 -6.12 5.32
CA THR A 105 -25.54 -6.61 3.97
C THR A 105 -25.06 -5.69 2.85
N ARG A 106 -24.97 -4.36 3.04
CA ARG A 106 -24.55 -3.43 1.97
C ARG A 106 -23.05 -3.53 1.62
N ARG A 107 -22.14 -3.60 2.59
CA ARG A 107 -20.70 -3.77 2.28
C ARG A 107 -20.42 -5.14 1.67
N SER A 108 -21.09 -6.19 2.17
CA SER A 108 -21.02 -7.55 1.60
C SER A 108 -21.40 -7.58 0.11
N ARG A 109 -22.51 -6.92 -0.27
CA ARG A 109 -22.96 -6.81 -1.66
C ARG A 109 -21.96 -6.11 -2.59
N VAL A 110 -21.27 -5.05 -2.15
CA VAL A 110 -20.27 -4.38 -3.00
C VAL A 110 -19.06 -5.29 -3.25
N THR A 111 -18.61 -6.04 -2.24
CA THR A 111 -17.55 -7.04 -2.43
C THR A 111 -17.99 -8.21 -3.31
N SER A 112 -19.22 -8.71 -3.15
CA SER A 112 -19.72 -9.83 -3.96
C SER A 112 -19.87 -9.45 -5.44
N VAL A 113 -20.35 -8.25 -5.76
CA VAL A 113 -20.45 -7.77 -7.16
C VAL A 113 -19.08 -7.62 -7.82
N ILE A 114 -18.06 -7.16 -7.07
CA ILE A 114 -16.68 -7.07 -7.60
C ILE A 114 -16.06 -8.45 -7.78
N GLU A 115 -16.27 -9.37 -6.83
CA GLU A 115 -15.81 -10.76 -6.93
C GLU A 115 -16.52 -11.52 -8.07
N GLU A 116 -17.83 -11.34 -8.24
CA GLU A 116 -18.62 -11.91 -9.34
C GLU A 116 -18.16 -11.37 -10.70
N ARG A 117 -17.97 -10.04 -10.84
CA ARG A 117 -17.42 -9.45 -12.06
C ARG A 117 -16.04 -10.01 -12.39
N ARG A 118 -15.17 -10.20 -11.38
CA ARG A 118 -13.87 -10.86 -11.58
C ARG A 118 -13.99 -12.32 -11.98
N ARG A 119 -14.92 -13.09 -11.41
CA ARG A 119 -15.18 -14.48 -11.81
C ARG A 119 -15.68 -14.57 -13.25
N LYS A 120 -16.62 -13.71 -13.65
CA LYS A 120 -17.11 -13.61 -15.04
C LYS A 120 -15.99 -13.22 -15.99
N GLN A 121 -15.17 -12.22 -15.62
CA GLN A 121 -14.02 -11.78 -16.40
C GLN A 121 -12.94 -12.87 -16.53
N GLN A 122 -12.61 -13.57 -15.44
CA GLN A 122 -11.66 -14.68 -15.46
C GLN A 122 -12.17 -15.83 -16.32
N LYS A 123 -13.42 -16.27 -16.09
CA LYS A 123 -14.06 -17.32 -16.90
C LYS A 123 -14.05 -16.96 -18.40
N PHE A 124 -14.40 -15.72 -18.75
CA PHE A 124 -14.32 -15.23 -20.12
C PHE A 124 -12.89 -15.27 -20.68
N CYS A 125 -11.88 -14.91 -19.89
CA CYS A 125 -10.47 -15.04 -20.29
C CYS A 125 -10.07 -16.51 -20.49
N ASP A 126 -10.53 -17.41 -19.63
CA ASP A 126 -10.23 -18.84 -19.74
C ASP A 126 -10.91 -19.47 -20.98
N GLU A 127 -12.12 -19.01 -21.33
CA GLU A 127 -12.91 -19.48 -22.48
C GLU A 127 -12.43 -18.91 -23.83
N HIS A 128 -11.99 -17.64 -23.89
CA HIS A 128 -11.68 -16.96 -25.16
C HIS A 128 -10.19 -16.62 -25.36
N PHE A 129 -9.34 -16.82 -24.34
CA PHE A 129 -7.91 -16.50 -24.35
C PHE A 129 -7.04 -17.62 -23.74
N ASN A 130 -7.44 -18.89 -23.92
CA ASN A 130 -6.51 -19.98 -23.70
C ASN A 130 -5.41 -19.94 -24.79
N LYS A 131 -4.19 -20.40 -24.49
CA LYS A 131 -3.10 -20.51 -25.48
C LYS A 131 -3.51 -21.34 -26.70
N ASP A 132 -4.36 -22.34 -26.47
CA ASP A 132 -4.81 -23.30 -27.48
C ASP A 132 -6.05 -22.80 -28.25
N HIS A 133 -6.71 -21.72 -27.80
CA HIS A 133 -7.92 -21.20 -28.43
C HIS A 133 -8.09 -19.68 -28.18
N ILE A 134 -7.95 -18.90 -29.24
CA ILE A 134 -8.24 -17.46 -29.26
C ILE A 134 -9.40 -17.20 -30.22
N SER A 135 -10.46 -16.55 -29.72
CA SER A 135 -11.59 -16.14 -30.55
C SER A 135 -11.19 -14.96 -31.45
N LEU A 136 -10.98 -15.24 -32.73
CA LEU A 136 -10.68 -14.20 -33.73
C LEU A 136 -11.89 -13.33 -34.04
N GLU A 137 -13.10 -13.86 -33.93
CA GLU A 137 -14.36 -13.10 -34.10
C GLU A 137 -14.45 -11.93 -33.11
N LEU A 138 -13.95 -12.11 -31.88
CA LEU A 138 -13.91 -11.07 -30.86
C LEU A 138 -12.96 -9.92 -31.20
N LEU A 139 -11.97 -10.12 -32.07
CA LEU A 139 -11.05 -9.06 -32.52
C LEU A 139 -11.71 -8.10 -33.53
N GLU A 140 -12.75 -8.54 -34.24
CA GLU A 140 -13.54 -7.64 -35.10
C GLU A 140 -14.26 -6.55 -34.28
N ASP A 141 -14.70 -6.87 -33.05
CA ASP A 141 -15.08 -5.88 -32.03
C ASP A 141 -13.92 -5.63 -31.04
N PHE A 142 -12.84 -5.04 -31.55
CA PHE A 142 -11.68 -4.66 -30.74
C PHE A 142 -12.02 -3.81 -29.49
N PRO A 143 -13.03 -2.91 -29.49
CA PRO A 143 -13.54 -2.27 -28.29
C PRO A 143 -14.08 -3.24 -27.22
N ALA A 144 -14.85 -4.28 -27.61
CA ALA A 144 -15.30 -5.33 -26.70
C ALA A 144 -14.13 -6.20 -26.22
N TRP A 145 -13.22 -6.57 -27.12
CA TRP A 145 -11.96 -7.27 -26.79
C TRP A 145 -11.19 -6.57 -25.67
N LEU A 146 -11.03 -5.24 -25.75
CA LEU A 146 -10.41 -4.42 -24.70
C LEU A 146 -11.24 -4.36 -23.40
N ASP A 147 -12.57 -4.33 -23.47
CA ASP A 147 -13.44 -4.28 -22.29
C ASP A 147 -13.32 -5.54 -21.42
N ASN A 148 -13.05 -6.70 -22.04
CA ASN A 148 -12.78 -7.95 -21.35
C ASN A 148 -11.51 -7.90 -20.48
N PHE A 149 -10.57 -7.01 -20.77
CA PHE A 149 -9.41 -6.72 -19.91
C PHE A 149 -9.65 -5.54 -18.94
N GLY A 150 -10.84 -4.94 -18.95
CA GLY A 150 -11.12 -3.67 -18.26
C GLY A 150 -10.41 -2.47 -18.90
N LEU A 151 -10.01 -2.59 -20.17
CA LEU A 151 -9.24 -1.61 -20.93
C LEU A 151 -10.07 -0.88 -21.99
N LYS A 152 -11.41 -0.95 -21.95
CA LYS A 152 -12.33 -0.26 -22.89
C LYS A 152 -12.01 1.23 -23.10
N TYR A 153 -11.51 1.90 -22.07
CA TYR A 153 -11.09 3.31 -22.13
C TYR A 153 -9.92 3.56 -23.11
N LEU A 154 -9.25 2.51 -23.59
CA LEU A 154 -8.23 2.59 -24.64
C LEU A 154 -8.80 2.47 -26.06
N ALA A 155 -10.04 1.97 -26.23
CA ALA A 155 -10.64 1.78 -27.55
C ALA A 155 -10.62 3.04 -28.46
N PRO A 156 -10.82 4.28 -27.95
CA PRO A 156 -10.74 5.48 -28.78
C PRO A 156 -9.39 5.70 -29.47
N TYR A 157 -8.27 5.19 -28.92
CA TYR A 157 -6.94 5.31 -29.54
C TYR A 157 -6.76 4.38 -30.75
N PHE A 158 -7.69 3.44 -30.97
CA PHE A 158 -7.62 2.43 -32.03
C PHE A 158 -8.75 2.54 -33.06
N LYS A 159 -9.64 3.55 -32.91
CA LYS A 159 -10.91 3.66 -33.65
C LYS A 159 -10.77 3.51 -35.17
N ASP A 160 -9.72 4.09 -35.75
CA ASP A 160 -9.52 4.19 -37.20
C ASP A 160 -8.47 3.17 -37.70
N LYS A 161 -8.33 2.03 -37.00
CA LYS A 161 -7.34 0.97 -37.29
C LYS A 161 -8.00 -0.40 -37.28
N LYS A 162 -7.56 -1.28 -38.19
CA LYS A 162 -8.04 -2.68 -38.22
C LYS A 162 -7.29 -3.50 -37.17
N TRP A 163 -7.92 -4.52 -36.59
CA TRP A 163 -7.29 -5.32 -35.54
C TRP A 163 -6.01 -6.03 -36.01
N GLN A 164 -5.93 -6.39 -37.30
CA GLN A 164 -4.73 -6.95 -37.93
C GLN A 164 -3.54 -5.97 -37.84
N ASP A 165 -3.77 -4.68 -38.10
CA ASP A 165 -2.74 -3.65 -37.97
C ASP A 165 -2.38 -3.40 -36.49
N ILE A 166 -3.35 -3.55 -35.59
CA ILE A 166 -3.17 -3.31 -34.15
C ILE A 166 -2.30 -4.38 -33.50
N ILE A 167 -2.48 -5.67 -33.84
CA ILE A 167 -1.68 -6.74 -33.24
C ILE A 167 -0.22 -6.77 -33.72
N GLU A 168 0.10 -6.13 -34.85
CA GLU A 168 1.47 -5.95 -35.31
C GLU A 168 2.22 -4.78 -34.62
N MET A 169 1.51 -3.94 -33.85
CA MET A 169 2.10 -2.79 -33.17
C MET A 169 3.22 -3.15 -32.19
N ASN A 170 4.24 -2.31 -32.19
CA ASN A 170 5.35 -2.34 -31.24
C ASN A 170 5.16 -1.29 -30.11
N SER A 171 6.16 -1.16 -29.24
CA SER A 171 6.11 -0.24 -28.08
C SER A 171 6.12 1.24 -28.47
N GLU A 172 6.69 1.59 -29.62
CA GLU A 172 6.74 2.93 -30.19
C GLU A 172 5.39 3.31 -30.81
N ASP A 173 4.74 2.40 -31.55
CA ASP A 173 3.39 2.61 -32.10
C ASP A 173 2.38 2.93 -30.99
N LEU A 174 2.39 2.15 -29.90
CA LEU A 174 1.55 2.39 -28.73
C LEU A 174 1.88 3.72 -28.03
N ASN A 175 3.14 4.14 -28.03
CA ASN A 175 3.56 5.44 -27.50
C ASN A 175 3.07 6.61 -28.39
N ASN A 176 3.12 6.44 -29.71
CA ASN A 176 2.62 7.39 -30.71
C ASN A 176 1.10 7.54 -30.64
N LEU A 177 0.37 6.46 -30.30
CA LEU A 177 -1.05 6.52 -29.93
C LEU A 177 -1.32 7.17 -28.55
N GLY A 178 -0.31 7.59 -27.80
CA GLY A 178 -0.47 8.20 -26.47
C GLY A 178 -0.67 7.20 -25.33
N ILE A 179 -0.58 5.89 -25.59
CA ILE A 179 -0.64 4.84 -24.55
C ILE A 179 0.73 4.72 -23.89
N ARG A 180 1.11 5.74 -23.10
CA ARG A 180 2.47 5.91 -22.54
C ARG A 180 2.78 5.08 -21.28
N THR A 181 1.79 4.39 -20.71
CA THR A 181 2.00 3.61 -19.48
C THR A 181 2.66 2.28 -19.81
N GLN A 182 3.94 2.11 -19.51
CA GLN A 182 4.71 0.88 -19.82
C GLN A 182 4.00 -0.41 -19.37
N LYS A 183 3.31 -0.41 -18.23
CA LYS A 183 2.53 -1.56 -17.76
C LYS A 183 1.39 -1.94 -18.73
N ILE A 184 0.72 -0.96 -19.31
CA ILE A 184 -0.34 -1.15 -20.30
C ILE A 184 0.27 -1.58 -21.64
N GLN A 185 1.35 -0.93 -22.08
CA GLN A 185 2.07 -1.32 -23.31
C GLN A 185 2.51 -2.78 -23.24
N ASN A 186 3.24 -3.18 -22.19
CA ASN A 186 3.70 -4.55 -22.00
C ASN A 186 2.52 -5.54 -21.98
N PHE A 187 1.40 -5.18 -21.36
CA PHE A 187 0.20 -6.01 -21.35
C PHE A 187 -0.38 -6.19 -22.76
N LEU A 188 -0.53 -5.11 -23.53
CA LEU A 188 -1.03 -5.17 -24.91
C LEU A 188 -0.08 -5.98 -25.79
N LEU A 189 1.22 -5.70 -25.78
CA LEU A 189 2.23 -6.40 -26.59
C LEU A 189 2.27 -7.91 -26.34
N ILE A 190 2.10 -8.35 -25.09
CA ILE A 190 2.00 -9.78 -24.74
C ILE A 190 0.74 -10.41 -25.37
N ASN A 191 -0.42 -9.76 -25.25
CA ASN A 191 -1.66 -10.29 -25.80
C ASN A 191 -1.67 -10.26 -27.34
N PHE A 192 -1.16 -9.19 -27.95
CA PHE A 192 -0.99 -9.07 -29.40
C PHE A 192 -0.09 -10.16 -29.96
N TRP A 193 0.98 -10.54 -29.24
CA TRP A 193 1.78 -11.68 -29.63
C TRP A 193 1.06 -13.02 -29.49
N TYR A 194 0.31 -13.27 -28.41
CA TYR A 194 -0.48 -14.50 -28.31
C TYR A 194 -1.46 -14.65 -29.49
N VAL A 195 -2.11 -13.56 -29.91
CA VAL A 195 -2.96 -13.55 -31.12
C VAL A 195 -2.16 -13.91 -32.38
N ARG A 196 -0.98 -13.30 -32.60
CA ARG A 196 -0.14 -13.57 -33.77
C ARG A 196 0.43 -14.99 -33.78
N ASP A 197 0.87 -15.50 -32.63
CA ASP A 197 1.40 -16.85 -32.46
C ASP A 197 0.30 -17.91 -32.71
N TYR A 198 -0.93 -17.65 -32.24
CA TYR A 198 -2.09 -18.47 -32.57
C TYR A 198 -2.42 -18.44 -34.08
N ILE A 199 -2.43 -17.26 -34.72
CA ILE A 199 -2.66 -17.15 -36.18
C ILE A 199 -1.54 -17.86 -36.97
N ALA A 200 -0.30 -17.82 -36.49
CA ALA A 200 0.83 -18.52 -37.08
C ALA A 200 0.69 -20.05 -36.96
N SER A 201 0.32 -20.55 -35.77
CA SER A 201 0.18 -21.99 -35.51
C SER A 201 -0.97 -22.62 -36.30
N GLN A 202 -2.10 -21.92 -36.49
CA GLN A 202 -3.18 -22.32 -37.40
C GLN A 202 -2.72 -22.45 -38.87
N LYS A 203 -1.64 -21.78 -39.25
CA LYS A 203 -1.00 -21.87 -40.59
C LYS A 203 0.16 -22.87 -40.64
N GLY A 204 0.41 -23.62 -39.55
CA GLY A 204 1.57 -24.52 -39.43
C GLY A 204 2.92 -23.79 -39.36
N THR A 205 2.93 -22.49 -39.06
CA THR A 205 4.14 -21.67 -38.95
C THR A 205 4.45 -21.35 -37.49
N LYS A 206 5.74 -21.26 -37.14
CA LYS A 206 6.19 -20.90 -35.78
C LYS A 206 6.68 -19.46 -35.78
N LEU A 207 6.03 -18.60 -35.00
CA LEU A 207 6.46 -17.22 -34.82
C LEU A 207 7.58 -17.15 -33.77
N GLN A 208 8.58 -16.29 -34.00
CA GLN A 208 9.60 -15.99 -33.00
C GLN A 208 9.26 -14.66 -32.32
N PRO A 209 9.24 -14.58 -30.99
CA PRO A 209 9.02 -13.31 -30.28
C PRO A 209 10.20 -12.35 -30.52
N SER A 210 9.92 -11.04 -30.52
CA SER A 210 11.01 -10.05 -30.50
C SER A 210 11.75 -10.10 -29.16
N LYS A 211 13.05 -9.76 -29.13
CA LYS A 211 13.88 -9.82 -27.91
C LYS A 211 13.25 -9.11 -26.69
N GLN A 212 12.63 -7.94 -26.90
CA GLN A 212 11.93 -7.22 -25.83
C GLN A 212 10.76 -8.03 -25.26
N LEU A 213 10.00 -8.67 -26.14
CA LEU A 213 8.84 -9.47 -25.79
C LEU A 213 9.24 -10.82 -25.18
N GLU A 214 10.29 -11.46 -25.69
CA GLU A 214 10.90 -12.66 -25.10
C GLU A 214 11.26 -12.41 -23.64
N MET A 215 11.90 -11.27 -23.32
CA MET A 215 12.15 -10.85 -21.94
C MET A 215 10.87 -10.68 -21.10
N LEU A 216 9.75 -10.24 -21.69
CA LEU A 216 8.47 -10.11 -21.00
C LEU A 216 7.80 -11.47 -20.75
N LEU A 217 7.84 -12.38 -21.73
CA LEU A 217 7.33 -13.75 -21.65
C LEU A 217 8.13 -14.54 -20.61
N ASN A 218 9.46 -14.53 -20.69
CA ASN A 218 10.35 -15.18 -19.74
C ASN A 218 10.12 -14.65 -18.31
N ARG A 219 9.87 -13.34 -18.15
CA ARG A 219 9.54 -12.75 -16.84
C ARG A 219 8.17 -13.20 -16.31
N LYS A 220 7.16 -13.35 -17.19
CA LYS A 220 5.83 -13.86 -16.82
C LYS A 220 5.93 -15.33 -16.39
N GLU A 221 6.58 -16.15 -17.20
CA GLU A 221 6.79 -17.57 -16.92
C GLU A 221 7.61 -17.79 -15.63
N PHE A 222 8.70 -17.05 -15.46
CA PHE A 222 9.48 -17.06 -14.22
C PHE A 222 8.61 -16.71 -13.01
N TYR A 223 7.71 -15.72 -13.12
CA TYR A 223 6.82 -15.37 -12.02
C TYR A 223 5.78 -16.48 -11.73
N GLU A 224 5.18 -17.08 -12.77
CA GLU A 224 4.21 -18.15 -12.61
C GLU A 224 4.83 -19.39 -11.93
N ASN A 225 6.00 -19.81 -12.41
CA ASN A 225 6.68 -21.04 -11.96
C ASN A 225 7.33 -20.92 -10.57
N ASN A 226 7.64 -19.69 -10.11
CA ASN A 226 8.32 -19.48 -8.81
C ASN A 226 7.44 -18.88 -7.70
N TYR A 227 6.28 -18.26 -8.02
CA TYR A 227 5.46 -17.51 -7.05
C TYR A 227 3.94 -17.73 -7.14
N ASP A 228 3.42 -18.42 -8.17
CA ASP A 228 1.97 -18.53 -8.41
C ASP A 228 1.47 -19.97 -8.48
N LYS A 229 2.02 -20.78 -9.38
CA LYS A 229 1.69 -22.21 -9.51
C LYS A 229 2.39 -23.04 -8.44
N THR A 230 3.66 -22.73 -8.21
CA THR A 230 4.56 -23.42 -7.28
C THR A 230 5.41 -22.40 -6.54
N ILE A 231 5.75 -22.67 -5.28
CA ILE A 231 6.71 -21.89 -4.51
C ILE A 231 8.10 -22.51 -4.69
N ASN A 232 9.02 -21.77 -5.29
CA ASN A 232 10.42 -22.17 -5.36
C ASN A 232 11.12 -21.83 -4.03
N TYR A 233 11.48 -22.87 -3.26
CA TYR A 233 12.12 -22.73 -1.94
C TYR A 233 13.61 -22.40 -2.04
N GLU A 234 14.34 -22.94 -3.02
CA GLU A 234 15.74 -22.60 -3.28
C GLU A 234 15.88 -21.10 -3.60
N LEU A 235 14.95 -20.57 -4.39
CA LEU A 235 14.89 -19.14 -4.68
C LEU A 235 14.52 -18.33 -3.43
N LEU A 236 13.61 -18.84 -2.58
CA LEU A 236 13.18 -18.18 -1.34
C LEU A 236 14.30 -18.12 -0.28
N GLU A 237 15.13 -19.15 -0.19
CA GLU A 237 16.36 -19.17 0.62
C GLU A 237 17.31 -18.05 0.17
N ASN A 238 17.45 -17.84 -1.13
CA ASN A 238 18.10 -16.65 -1.70
C ASN A 238 17.13 -15.45 -1.77
N PHE A 239 16.66 -14.99 -0.60
CA PHE A 239 15.62 -13.97 -0.48
C PHE A 239 15.83 -12.69 -1.31
N PRO A 240 17.05 -12.16 -1.50
CA PRO A 240 17.29 -11.04 -2.43
C PRO A 240 16.92 -11.33 -3.89
N MET A 241 17.18 -12.55 -4.38
CA MET A 241 16.79 -13.00 -5.73
C MET A 241 15.29 -13.29 -5.81
N TRP A 242 14.68 -13.78 -4.73
CA TRP A 242 13.22 -13.89 -4.62
C TRP A 242 12.52 -12.52 -4.71
N LEU A 243 13.10 -11.48 -4.09
CA LEU A 243 12.62 -10.10 -4.27
C LEU A 243 12.83 -9.58 -5.69
N GLU A 244 13.89 -9.98 -6.40
CA GLU A 244 14.13 -9.60 -7.79
C GLU A 244 13.04 -10.09 -8.75
N GLY A 245 12.60 -11.35 -8.61
CA GLY A 245 11.46 -11.86 -9.38
C GLY A 245 10.16 -11.07 -9.17
N LEU A 246 9.95 -10.57 -7.95
CA LEU A 246 8.85 -9.66 -7.63
C LEU A 246 9.04 -8.23 -8.14
N GLY A 247 10.21 -7.86 -8.68
CA GLY A 247 10.57 -6.49 -9.04
C GLY A 247 10.82 -5.60 -7.81
N LEU A 248 11.19 -6.19 -6.68
CA LEU A 248 11.36 -5.57 -5.36
C LEU A 248 12.80 -5.69 -4.82
N LYS A 249 13.80 -6.04 -5.65
CA LYS A 249 15.22 -6.23 -5.25
C LYS A 249 15.78 -5.09 -4.39
N HIS A 250 15.39 -3.85 -4.66
CA HIS A 250 15.79 -2.66 -3.89
C HIS A 250 15.40 -2.69 -2.40
N LEU A 251 14.51 -3.60 -2.00
CA LEU A 251 14.11 -3.80 -0.60
C LEU A 251 14.98 -4.83 0.14
N ALA A 252 15.87 -5.57 -0.53
CA ALA A 252 16.64 -6.65 0.08
C ALA A 252 17.43 -6.20 1.32
N ARG A 253 17.97 -4.96 1.31
CA ARG A 253 18.68 -4.33 2.43
C ARG A 253 17.88 -4.25 3.74
N TYR A 254 16.54 -4.21 3.68
CA TYR A 254 15.69 -4.15 4.87
C TYR A 254 15.53 -5.51 5.56
N PHE A 255 16.03 -6.58 4.92
CA PHE A 255 15.96 -7.96 5.39
C PHE A 255 17.36 -8.58 5.61
N GLU A 256 18.41 -7.77 5.54
CA GLU A 256 19.78 -8.22 5.75
C GLU A 256 19.96 -8.79 7.17
N GLY A 257 20.66 -9.93 7.27
CA GLY A 257 20.84 -10.67 8.52
C GLY A 257 19.60 -11.40 9.05
N LYS A 258 18.46 -11.39 8.35
CA LYS A 258 17.25 -12.13 8.73
C LYS A 258 17.09 -13.40 7.89
N ARG A 259 16.56 -14.47 8.50
CA ARG A 259 16.24 -15.69 7.75
C ARG A 259 14.89 -15.58 7.06
N TRP A 260 14.72 -16.27 5.93
CA TRP A 260 13.48 -16.21 5.17
C TRP A 260 12.24 -16.67 5.97
N GLU A 261 12.39 -17.59 6.93
CA GLU A 261 11.28 -18.05 7.78
C GLU A 261 10.81 -16.94 8.71
N GLU A 262 11.73 -16.14 9.25
CA GLU A 262 11.41 -14.96 10.06
C GLU A 262 10.72 -13.89 9.22
N ILE A 263 11.17 -13.72 7.97
CA ILE A 263 10.65 -12.71 7.05
C ILE A 263 9.23 -13.04 6.59
N ILE A 264 8.92 -14.29 6.26
CA ILE A 264 7.54 -14.66 5.87
C ILE A 264 6.57 -14.54 7.04
N GLU A 265 7.04 -14.64 8.29
CA GLU A 265 6.20 -14.43 9.47
C GLU A 265 5.80 -12.97 9.71
N MET A 266 6.47 -12.00 9.07
CA MET A 266 6.19 -10.57 9.23
C MET A 266 4.80 -10.16 8.74
N ASP A 267 4.13 -9.36 9.57
CA ASP A 267 2.88 -8.70 9.23
C ASP A 267 3.09 -7.30 8.61
N TRP A 268 2.01 -6.55 8.47
CA TRP A 268 2.03 -5.20 7.91
C TRP A 268 2.76 -4.18 8.79
N GLN A 269 2.79 -4.40 10.10
CA GLN A 269 3.38 -3.49 11.09
C GLN A 269 4.87 -3.74 11.21
N ALA A 270 5.30 -5.01 11.26
CA ALA A 270 6.71 -5.40 11.23
C ALA A 270 7.43 -4.84 9.98
N LEU A 271 6.80 -4.91 8.81
CA LEU A 271 7.36 -4.31 7.58
C LEU A 271 7.39 -2.76 7.63
N ASP A 272 6.51 -2.11 8.41
CA ASP A 272 6.55 -0.64 8.62
C ASP A 272 7.76 -0.26 9.49
N VAL A 273 7.98 -1.02 10.57
CA VAL A 273 9.12 -0.85 11.50
C VAL A 273 10.46 -1.08 10.81
N LEU A 274 10.51 -1.94 9.79
CA LEU A 274 11.66 -2.09 8.90
C LEU A 274 11.84 -0.94 7.89
N GLY A 275 10.98 0.09 7.89
CA GLY A 275 11.07 1.24 6.99
C GLY A 275 10.46 1.02 5.60
N ILE A 276 9.64 -0.02 5.40
CA ILE A 276 8.92 -0.24 4.13
C ILE A 276 7.58 0.50 4.19
N GLU A 277 7.62 1.83 4.22
CA GLU A 277 6.45 2.69 4.42
C GLU A 277 5.32 2.43 3.42
N SER A 278 5.66 2.12 2.17
CA SER A 278 4.70 2.00 1.05
C SER A 278 3.67 0.90 1.28
N ARG A 279 2.44 1.32 1.56
CA ARG A 279 1.27 0.45 1.79
C ARG A 279 1.07 -0.57 0.66
N LEU A 280 1.30 -0.18 -0.60
CA LEU A 280 1.13 -1.08 -1.74
C LEU A 280 2.21 -2.17 -1.79
N ILE A 281 3.44 -1.83 -1.43
CA ILE A 281 4.57 -2.77 -1.37
C ILE A 281 4.37 -3.77 -0.24
N ARG A 282 4.06 -3.30 0.98
CA ARG A 282 3.76 -4.18 2.13
C ARG A 282 2.63 -5.16 1.82
N GLY A 283 1.56 -4.68 1.20
CA GLY A 283 0.44 -5.54 0.78
C GLY A 283 0.79 -6.56 -0.29
N LYS A 284 1.78 -6.28 -1.16
CA LYS A 284 2.33 -7.25 -2.10
C LYS A 284 3.20 -8.28 -1.37
N LEU A 285 4.11 -7.85 -0.49
CA LEU A 285 4.98 -8.75 0.28
C LEU A 285 4.16 -9.72 1.14
N VAL A 286 3.29 -9.21 2.03
CA VAL A 286 2.42 -10.05 2.89
C VAL A 286 1.52 -10.98 2.07
N SER A 287 1.10 -10.56 0.86
CA SER A 287 0.37 -11.43 -0.07
C SER A 287 1.20 -12.64 -0.52
N HIS A 288 2.48 -12.44 -0.85
CA HIS A 288 3.37 -13.55 -1.25
C HIS A 288 3.80 -14.40 -0.06
N PHE A 289 4.08 -13.79 1.10
CA PHE A 289 4.35 -14.51 2.34
C PHE A 289 3.18 -15.44 2.71
N TRP A 290 1.93 -14.97 2.56
CA TRP A 290 0.75 -15.82 2.77
C TRP A 290 0.68 -17.01 1.80
N LYS A 291 1.13 -16.86 0.54
CA LYS A 291 1.24 -18.01 -0.38
C LYS A 291 2.26 -19.04 0.11
N VAL A 292 3.45 -18.58 0.53
CA VAL A 292 4.48 -19.46 1.10
C VAL A 292 3.93 -20.20 2.32
N LYS A 293 3.31 -19.50 3.28
CA LYS A 293 2.70 -20.14 4.46
C LYS A 293 1.63 -21.17 4.08
N ARG A 294 0.79 -20.91 3.06
CA ARG A 294 -0.21 -21.87 2.56
C ARG A 294 0.44 -23.10 1.94
N ASP A 295 1.52 -22.96 1.17
CA ASP A 295 2.25 -24.09 0.59
C ASP A 295 2.93 -24.95 1.68
N ILE A 296 3.61 -24.32 2.65
CA ILE A 296 4.20 -24.99 3.82
C ILE A 296 3.12 -25.73 4.63
N ALA A 297 1.96 -25.13 4.85
CA ALA A 297 0.86 -25.76 5.57
C ALA A 297 0.27 -26.94 4.79
N ALA A 298 0.05 -26.78 3.47
CA ALA A 298 -0.45 -27.86 2.61
C ALA A 298 0.50 -29.07 2.60
N LYS A 299 1.82 -28.83 2.53
CA LYS A 299 2.86 -29.88 2.66
C LYS A 299 2.85 -30.59 4.02
N LYS A 300 2.31 -29.96 5.07
CA LYS A 300 2.09 -30.54 6.40
C LYS A 300 0.69 -31.16 6.58
N GLY A 301 -0.13 -31.22 5.52
CA GLY A 301 -1.52 -31.69 5.59
C GLY A 301 -2.49 -30.71 6.25
N ILE A 302 -2.09 -29.45 6.48
CA ILE A 302 -2.89 -28.42 7.14
C ILE A 302 -3.52 -27.50 6.08
N THR A 303 -4.84 -27.44 6.03
CA THR A 303 -5.59 -26.56 5.13
C THR A 303 -5.70 -25.14 5.71
N LEU A 304 -4.88 -24.21 5.21
CA LEU A 304 -5.02 -22.78 5.53
C LEU A 304 -6.06 -22.08 4.64
N PRO A 305 -6.91 -21.20 5.23
CA PRO A 305 -7.99 -20.53 4.52
C PRO A 305 -7.48 -19.63 3.38
N GLY A 306 -8.35 -19.43 2.39
CA GLY A 306 -8.11 -18.61 1.23
C GLY A 306 -7.73 -17.17 1.58
N LYS A 307 -6.99 -16.53 0.68
CA LYS A 307 -6.56 -15.12 0.83
C LYS A 307 -7.78 -14.19 0.76
N GLY A 308 -8.37 -13.90 1.92
CA GLY A 308 -9.62 -13.13 2.05
C GLY A 308 -10.59 -13.79 3.03
N GLU A 309 -10.59 -15.12 3.14
CA GLU A 309 -11.31 -15.86 4.19
C GLU A 309 -10.68 -15.62 5.56
N SER A 310 -9.36 -15.43 5.64
CA SER A 310 -8.70 -14.96 6.86
C SER A 310 -9.18 -13.58 7.34
N ARG A 311 -9.78 -12.74 6.48
CA ARG A 311 -10.48 -11.50 6.86
C ARG A 311 -11.97 -11.71 7.18
N LYS A 312 -12.52 -12.86 6.82
CA LYS A 312 -13.87 -13.33 7.16
C LYS A 312 -13.83 -14.39 8.26
N ARG A 313 -12.73 -14.55 9.01
CA ARG A 313 -12.78 -15.32 10.26
C ARG A 313 -13.87 -14.68 11.10
N GLU A 314 -14.83 -15.46 11.57
CA GLU A 314 -15.79 -14.93 12.51
C GLU A 314 -14.99 -14.50 13.74
N LEU A 315 -15.05 -13.20 14.03
CA LEU A 315 -14.51 -12.68 15.28
C LEU A 315 -15.20 -13.44 16.41
N THR A 316 -14.41 -13.94 17.34
CA THR A 316 -14.90 -14.54 18.58
C THR A 316 -15.82 -13.56 19.33
N VAL A 317 -16.65 -14.04 20.25
CA VAL A 317 -17.57 -13.17 21.00
C VAL A 317 -16.76 -12.11 21.77
N GLU A 318 -15.64 -12.55 22.32
CA GLU A 318 -14.63 -11.78 23.04
C GLU A 318 -13.96 -10.73 22.13
N GLU A 319 -13.52 -11.08 20.91
CA GLU A 319 -12.98 -10.10 19.96
C GLU A 319 -14.02 -9.06 19.53
N LYS A 320 -15.27 -9.49 19.29
CA LYS A 320 -16.39 -8.59 18.96
C LYS A 320 -16.64 -7.61 20.10
N GLU A 321 -16.63 -8.10 21.34
CA GLU A 321 -16.81 -7.29 22.53
C GLU A 321 -15.66 -6.30 22.72
N ILE A 322 -14.40 -6.74 22.61
CA ILE A 322 -13.22 -5.86 22.68
C ILE A 322 -13.28 -4.77 21.61
N ILE A 323 -13.70 -5.09 20.39
CA ILE A 323 -13.87 -4.09 19.31
C ILE A 323 -15.01 -3.12 19.64
N ALA A 324 -16.14 -3.60 20.16
CA ALA A 324 -17.26 -2.76 20.56
C ALA A 324 -16.91 -1.85 21.76
N GLN A 325 -16.19 -2.35 22.75
CA GLN A 325 -15.66 -1.58 23.88
C GLN A 325 -14.67 -0.51 23.39
N ARG A 326 -13.73 -0.84 22.50
CA ARG A 326 -12.82 0.14 21.87
C ARG A 326 -13.57 1.19 21.05
N GLU A 327 -14.57 0.81 20.25
CA GLU A 327 -15.36 1.76 19.46
C GLU A 327 -16.19 2.68 20.37
N LYS A 328 -16.73 2.14 21.49
CA LYS A 328 -17.41 2.93 22.52
C LYS A 328 -16.45 3.93 23.15
N LEU A 329 -15.30 3.48 23.67
CA LEU A 329 -14.26 4.36 24.24
C LEU A 329 -13.79 5.43 23.25
N TYR A 330 -13.68 5.09 21.96
CA TYR A 330 -13.34 6.05 20.91
C TYR A 330 -14.44 7.09 20.66
N LYS A 331 -15.71 6.69 20.64
CA LYS A 331 -16.84 7.64 20.53
C LYS A 331 -16.91 8.54 21.76
N ASP A 332 -16.85 7.94 22.94
CA ASP A 332 -17.02 8.63 24.21
C ASP A 332 -15.92 9.67 24.40
N ASN A 333 -14.64 9.33 24.27
CA ASN A 333 -13.53 10.24 24.57
C ASN A 333 -13.11 11.22 23.45
N TYR A 334 -13.42 10.93 22.17
CA TYR A 334 -12.85 11.66 21.01
C TYR A 334 -13.89 12.28 20.06
N ILE A 335 -15.18 12.06 20.28
CA ILE A 335 -16.25 12.48 19.35
C ILE A 335 -17.43 13.11 20.09
N ILE A 336 -17.94 12.43 21.11
CA ILE A 336 -19.17 12.84 21.82
C ILE A 336 -18.82 13.67 23.05
N ASN A 337 -18.00 13.13 23.97
CA ASN A 337 -17.63 13.76 25.23
C ASN A 337 -16.11 13.94 25.28
N ILE A 338 -15.59 14.95 24.57
CA ILE A 338 -14.15 15.21 24.45
C ILE A 338 -13.50 15.23 25.84
N ASN A 339 -12.61 14.27 26.08
CA ASN A 339 -12.00 14.08 27.38
C ASN A 339 -10.76 14.98 27.51
N TYR A 340 -10.97 16.22 27.97
CA TYR A 340 -9.90 17.22 28.09
C TYR A 340 -8.76 16.79 29.02
N LYS A 341 -9.06 16.05 30.10
CA LYS A 341 -8.02 15.45 30.97
C LYS A 341 -7.13 14.47 30.22
N LEU A 342 -7.68 13.77 29.21
CA LEU A 342 -6.91 12.92 28.33
C LEU A 342 -6.16 13.76 27.27
N LEU A 343 -6.70 14.87 26.75
CA LEU A 343 -5.93 15.77 25.88
C LEU A 343 -4.70 16.37 26.58
N GLU A 344 -4.79 16.65 27.89
CA GLU A 344 -3.66 17.11 28.71
C GLU A 344 -2.53 16.05 28.73
N ASP A 345 -2.85 14.76 28.80
CA ASP A 345 -1.94 13.64 28.52
C ASP A 345 -1.99 13.23 27.04
N PHE A 346 -1.52 14.12 26.16
CA PHE A 346 -1.58 13.90 24.71
C PHE A 346 -0.95 12.56 24.24
N PRO A 347 0.15 12.03 24.84
CA PRO A 347 0.63 10.68 24.56
C PRO A 347 -0.42 9.58 24.84
N ALA A 348 -1.13 9.62 25.97
CA ALA A 348 -2.21 8.67 26.27
C ALA A 348 -3.42 8.85 25.35
N TRP A 349 -3.75 10.10 24.97
CA TRP A 349 -4.76 10.41 23.97
C TRP A 349 -4.43 9.82 22.59
N LEU A 350 -3.17 9.87 22.17
CA LEU A 350 -2.72 9.21 20.94
C LEU A 350 -2.77 7.68 21.03
N ASP A 351 -2.58 7.09 22.21
CA ASP A 351 -2.65 5.63 22.40
C ASP A 351 -4.06 5.09 22.14
N GLY A 352 -5.10 5.77 22.64
CA GLY A 352 -6.50 5.44 22.33
C GLY A 352 -6.92 5.73 20.88
N LEU A 353 -6.06 6.38 20.09
CA LEU A 353 -6.18 6.49 18.63
C LEU A 353 -5.33 5.45 17.87
N ASP A 354 -4.69 4.49 18.53
CA ASP A 354 -3.68 3.59 17.93
C ASP A 354 -2.52 4.38 17.24
N LEU A 355 -2.25 5.61 17.69
CA LEU A 355 -1.25 6.53 17.13
C LEU A 355 -0.05 6.79 18.05
N LYS A 356 0.10 6.03 19.14
CA LYS A 356 1.17 6.14 20.15
C LYS A 356 2.57 6.42 19.60
N TYR A 357 2.94 5.79 18.48
CA TYR A 357 4.23 5.97 17.81
C TYR A 357 4.52 7.40 17.30
N HIS A 358 3.49 8.27 17.22
CA HIS A 358 3.64 9.67 16.84
C HIS A 358 3.80 10.60 18.05
N SER A 359 3.72 10.10 19.30
CA SER A 359 3.71 10.93 20.51
C SER A 359 4.93 11.86 20.65
N SER A 360 6.13 11.36 20.36
CA SER A 360 7.36 12.16 20.37
C SER A 360 7.38 13.30 19.33
N LEU A 361 6.55 13.25 18.29
CA LEU A 361 6.44 14.33 17.29
C LEU A 361 5.71 15.57 17.84
N PHE A 362 5.07 15.45 18.99
CA PHE A 362 4.32 16.52 19.66
C PHE A 362 4.99 16.98 20.98
N GLU A 363 6.20 16.50 21.27
CA GLU A 363 6.95 16.90 22.47
C GLU A 363 7.16 18.42 22.50
N GLY A 364 6.96 19.02 23.67
CA GLY A 364 7.04 20.48 23.87
C GLY A 364 5.86 21.28 23.32
N LYS A 365 4.78 20.65 22.82
CA LYS A 365 3.55 21.34 22.40
C LYS A 365 2.42 21.16 23.40
N THR A 366 1.68 22.24 23.66
CA THR A 366 0.42 22.19 24.41
C THR A 366 -0.70 21.61 23.55
N TRP A 367 -1.69 20.95 24.16
CA TRP A 367 -2.80 20.36 23.42
C TRP A 367 -3.62 21.40 22.61
N ASN A 368 -3.67 22.64 23.08
CA ASN A 368 -4.25 23.79 22.36
C ASN A 368 -3.56 24.03 21.01
N GLU A 369 -2.23 24.15 21.00
CA GLU A 369 -1.46 24.31 19.76
C GLU A 369 -1.64 23.12 18.83
N ILE A 370 -1.74 21.90 19.39
CA ILE A 370 -1.87 20.67 18.63
C ILE A 370 -3.22 20.58 17.91
N ILE A 371 -4.35 20.88 18.58
CA ILE A 371 -5.66 20.85 17.93
C ILE A 371 -5.81 21.93 16.85
N ASP A 372 -5.01 23.00 16.88
CA ASP A 372 -4.95 24.02 15.83
C ASP A 372 -4.05 23.69 14.65
N MET A 373 -3.28 22.60 14.70
CA MET A 373 -2.47 22.16 13.57
C MET A 373 -3.32 21.75 12.36
N ASP A 374 -2.93 22.26 11.19
CA ASP A 374 -3.49 21.86 9.90
C ASP A 374 -2.77 20.63 9.31
N SER A 375 -3.18 20.20 8.11
CA SER A 375 -2.59 19.05 7.44
C SER A 375 -1.12 19.25 7.06
N GLN A 376 -0.70 20.48 6.73
CA GLN A 376 0.70 20.79 6.42
C GLN A 376 1.55 20.84 7.70
N SER A 377 1.03 21.42 8.77
CA SER A 377 1.68 21.48 10.08
C SER A 377 1.93 20.07 10.63
N LEU A 378 0.93 19.20 10.59
CA LEU A 378 1.09 17.79 10.98
C LEU A 378 2.13 17.05 10.10
N LYS A 379 2.20 17.37 8.81
CA LYS A 379 3.22 16.81 7.92
C LYS A 379 4.61 17.36 8.25
N ALA A 380 4.73 18.65 8.60
CA ALA A 380 6.00 19.30 8.93
C ALA A 380 6.64 18.73 10.20
N ILE A 381 5.86 18.34 11.20
CA ILE A 381 6.35 17.62 12.40
C ILE A 381 6.57 16.11 12.16
N GLY A 382 6.46 15.62 10.92
CA GLY A 382 6.79 14.23 10.58
C GLY A 382 5.62 13.23 10.56
N VAL A 383 4.36 13.65 10.77
CA VAL A 383 3.19 12.79 10.54
C VAL A 383 2.99 12.63 9.03
N ASN A 384 3.84 11.83 8.38
CA ASN A 384 3.97 11.76 6.92
C ASN A 384 2.86 10.96 6.23
N SER A 385 2.29 9.97 6.91
CA SER A 385 1.20 9.15 6.38
C SER A 385 -0.14 9.91 6.35
N PHE A 386 -0.91 9.74 5.27
CA PHE A 386 -2.20 10.40 5.09
C PHE A 386 -3.24 9.97 6.15
N THR A 387 -3.30 8.67 6.47
CA THR A 387 -4.34 8.12 7.35
C THR A 387 -4.22 8.60 8.81
N PRO A 388 -3.03 8.62 9.46
CA PRO A 388 -2.85 9.28 10.75
C PRO A 388 -3.26 10.75 10.75
N ARG A 389 -2.81 11.55 9.76
CA ARG A 389 -3.22 12.96 9.64
C ARG A 389 -4.74 13.12 9.54
N GLU A 390 -5.40 12.30 8.72
CA GLU A 390 -6.87 12.33 8.56
C GLU A 390 -7.60 11.99 9.87
N LYS A 391 -7.10 11.00 10.63
CA LYS A 391 -7.65 10.60 11.95
C LYS A 391 -7.48 11.74 12.97
N LEU A 392 -6.29 12.34 13.04
CA LEU A 392 -5.98 13.47 13.92
C LEU A 392 -6.85 14.70 13.63
N LEU A 393 -6.84 15.20 12.39
CA LEU A 393 -7.62 16.38 11.98
C LEU A 393 -9.12 16.22 12.22
N THR A 394 -9.63 14.98 12.09
CA THR A 394 -11.03 14.68 12.42
C THR A 394 -11.29 14.84 13.92
N CYS A 395 -10.44 14.28 14.79
CA CYS A 395 -10.58 14.40 16.24
C CYS A 395 -10.35 15.84 16.73
N PHE A 396 -9.40 16.57 16.13
CA PHE A 396 -9.14 17.98 16.41
C PHE A 396 -10.36 18.86 16.06
N TRP A 397 -11.06 18.57 14.96
CA TRP A 397 -12.30 19.28 14.62
C TRP A 397 -13.41 19.02 15.66
N PHE A 398 -13.57 17.79 16.16
CA PHE A 398 -14.51 17.51 17.25
C PHE A 398 -14.15 18.26 18.54
N ALA A 399 -12.86 18.26 18.94
CA ALA A 399 -12.38 19.03 20.09
C ALA A 399 -12.67 20.53 19.95
N LYS A 400 -12.37 21.12 18.79
CA LYS A 400 -12.65 22.55 18.52
C LYS A 400 -14.13 22.88 18.43
N ARG A 401 -14.98 21.95 17.97
CA ARG A 401 -16.44 22.12 18.00
C ARG A 401 -16.98 22.11 19.44
N ASP A 402 -16.54 21.17 20.27
CA ASP A 402 -16.97 21.09 21.67
C ASP A 402 -16.52 22.30 22.50
N LEU A 403 -15.28 22.78 22.31
CA LEU A 403 -14.82 24.06 22.85
C LEU A 403 -15.69 25.23 22.37
N ALA A 404 -15.97 25.31 21.07
CA ALA A 404 -16.75 26.41 20.51
C ALA A 404 -18.15 26.49 21.13
N ILE A 405 -18.82 25.35 21.29
CA ILE A 405 -20.11 25.23 21.97
C ILE A 405 -20.01 25.66 23.43
N LYS A 406 -19.02 25.16 24.19
CA LYS A 406 -18.83 25.49 25.61
C LYS A 406 -18.56 26.97 25.88
N HIS A 407 -17.88 27.65 24.95
CA HIS A 407 -17.57 29.08 25.06
C HIS A 407 -18.59 29.99 24.36
N GLY A 408 -19.67 29.45 23.76
CA GLY A 408 -20.65 30.24 23.02
C GLY A 408 -20.08 30.94 21.78
N THR A 409 -19.00 30.40 21.21
CA THR A 409 -18.32 30.96 20.02
C THR A 409 -18.76 30.26 18.74
N LYS A 410 -18.44 30.86 17.59
CA LYS A 410 -18.80 30.32 16.28
C LYS A 410 -18.11 28.97 16.02
N VAL A 411 -18.90 27.91 15.85
CA VAL A 411 -18.41 26.56 15.50
C VAL A 411 -17.49 26.64 14.26
N PRO A 412 -16.28 26.06 14.29
CA PRO A 412 -15.35 26.10 13.17
C PRO A 412 -15.95 25.40 11.95
N SER A 413 -16.03 26.13 10.83
CA SER A 413 -16.55 25.59 9.58
C SER A 413 -15.76 24.36 9.14
N ILE A 414 -16.46 23.33 8.67
CA ILE A 414 -15.83 22.11 8.18
C ILE A 414 -15.18 22.34 6.79
N GLU A 415 -14.03 23.01 6.79
CA GLU A 415 -13.21 23.30 5.60
C GLU A 415 -12.75 22.03 4.85
N LEU A 416 -12.93 20.87 5.48
CA LEU A 416 -12.52 19.54 5.04
C LEU A 416 -13.42 18.98 3.93
N VAL A 417 -13.37 19.60 2.74
CA VAL A 417 -14.02 19.13 1.50
C VAL A 417 -13.72 17.65 1.20
N ARG A 418 -12.57 17.12 1.65
CA ARG A 418 -12.19 15.70 1.49
C ARG A 418 -12.79 14.76 2.56
N HIS A 419 -13.07 15.24 3.78
CA HIS A 419 -13.64 14.39 4.84
C HIS A 419 -15.14 14.11 4.62
N ARG A 420 -15.80 14.82 3.67
CA ARG A 420 -17.18 14.54 3.23
C ARG A 420 -17.48 13.06 3.02
N ARG A 421 -16.55 12.25 2.49
CA ARG A 421 -16.78 10.81 2.30
C ARG A 421 -16.82 10.04 3.62
N PHE A 422 -15.87 10.31 4.51
CA PHE A 422 -15.80 9.71 5.85
C PHE A 422 -17.02 10.11 6.70
N PHE A 423 -17.39 11.40 6.68
CA PHE A 423 -18.60 11.89 7.35
C PHE A 423 -19.87 11.29 6.74
N LYS A 424 -20.01 11.19 5.41
CA LYS A 424 -21.17 10.53 4.78
C LYS A 424 -21.27 9.05 5.13
N ASP A 425 -20.16 8.31 5.13
CA ASP A 425 -20.16 6.89 5.52
C ASP A 425 -20.53 6.72 7.01
N ARG A 426 -20.07 7.60 7.89
CA ARG A 426 -20.38 7.57 9.34
C ARG A 426 -21.77 8.09 9.69
N LEU A 427 -22.29 9.04 8.92
CA LEU A 427 -23.68 9.49 8.97
C LEU A 427 -24.62 8.37 8.49
N ALA A 428 -24.35 7.73 7.36
CA ALA A 428 -25.10 6.56 6.89
C ALA A 428 -25.04 5.38 7.90
N ALA A 429 -23.93 5.26 8.64
CA ALA A 429 -23.83 4.31 9.75
C ALA A 429 -24.73 4.67 10.95
N GLY A 430 -25.15 5.94 11.12
CA GLY A 430 -25.84 6.43 12.31
C GLY A 430 -24.90 6.70 13.48
N THR A 431 -23.61 6.91 13.20
CA THR A 431 -22.56 7.16 14.21
C THR A 431 -22.22 8.64 14.40
N ILE A 432 -22.97 9.50 13.72
CA ILE A 432 -22.95 10.96 13.86
C ILE A 432 -24.39 11.37 14.20
N PRO A 433 -24.63 12.09 15.31
CA PRO A 433 -25.97 12.53 15.68
C PRO A 433 -26.63 13.43 14.60
N PRO A 434 -27.95 13.32 14.35
CA PRO A 434 -28.63 14.08 13.29
C PRO A 434 -28.47 15.59 13.37
N GLU A 435 -28.39 16.15 14.58
CA GLU A 435 -28.15 17.57 14.86
C GLU A 435 -26.80 18.06 14.31
N MET A 436 -25.79 17.18 14.20
CA MET A 436 -24.51 17.52 13.57
C MET A 436 -24.61 17.65 12.04
N VAL A 437 -25.69 17.17 11.42
CA VAL A 437 -25.85 17.15 9.96
C VAL A 437 -26.39 18.49 9.45
N ALA A 438 -27.30 19.10 10.21
CA ALA A 438 -27.91 20.39 9.88
C ALA A 438 -26.88 21.53 9.76
N GLU A 439 -25.77 21.44 10.49
CA GLU A 439 -24.66 22.41 10.47
C GLU A 439 -23.70 22.23 9.27
N ILE A 440 -23.78 21.12 8.52
CA ILE A 440 -22.87 20.86 7.39
C ILE A 440 -23.36 21.60 6.14
N GLN A 441 -23.15 22.92 6.14
CA GLN A 441 -23.22 23.73 4.94
C GLN A 441 -21.90 23.67 4.18
N ASP A 442 -21.98 23.71 2.85
CA ASP A 442 -20.78 23.76 2.01
C ASP A 442 -20.32 25.18 1.72
N LYS A 443 -19.13 25.34 1.11
CA LYS A 443 -18.58 26.68 0.76
C LYS A 443 -19.44 27.47 -0.26
N ARG A 444 -20.59 26.92 -0.69
CA ARG A 444 -21.59 27.55 -1.57
C ARG A 444 -22.95 27.68 -0.87
N GLY A 445 -23.04 27.48 0.44
CA GLY A 445 -24.27 27.61 1.23
C GLY A 445 -25.23 26.42 1.18
N HIS A 446 -24.89 25.32 0.50
CA HIS A 446 -25.81 24.18 0.41
C HIS A 446 -25.76 23.35 1.69
N ILE A 447 -26.91 23.22 2.37
CA ILE A 447 -27.13 22.23 3.42
C ILE A 447 -26.98 20.84 2.80
N ILE A 448 -26.07 20.01 3.33
CA ILE A 448 -25.97 18.61 2.92
C ILE A 448 -27.10 17.82 3.59
N ARG A 449 -28.20 17.64 2.87
CA ARG A 449 -29.18 16.56 3.14
C ARG A 449 -28.63 15.21 2.68
#